data_AF-A0A7Z9LPH3-F1
#
_entry.id   AF-A0A7Z9LPH3-F1
#
_cell.length_a   1.000
_cell.length_b   1.000
_cell.length_c   1.000
_cell.angle_alpha   90.00
_cell.angle_beta   90.00
_cell.angle_gamma   90.00
#
_symmetry.space_group_name_H-M   'P 1'
#
loop_
_entity.id
_entity.type
_entity.pdbx_description
1 polymer ?
#
loop_
_entity_poly.entity_id
_entity_poly.type
_entity_poly.pdbx_seq_one_letter_code
_entity_poly.pdbx_strand_id
1 'polypeptide(L)'
;FDDYSNRAPALAENEAMIGRHMMYDWDFKVPGLGIPDALGRDFVNKEYERMTDAQKRDWDAAYKPKNAAFLESKLEGDDLVRWKYQRYIKDYLRCVASVDDNIGRILDYLDEFGLAENTIVIYSSDQGFYLGEHGMYDKRWMYEESISMPLLMRWPGRIDPGTRVEQLTQNIDFAPTFLEVGGIESPTEIQGRSLVPLLSGKRVEDWREAIYYHYYEKGQHNVARHEGVRSDRYKLIHYYGTGDWELFDLENDPNEMKSVYDDLEYGDVRSLMKGRLSTLREDYKVPELD
;
A
#
# COMPACT_ATOMS: atom_id res chain seq x y z
N PHE A 1 9.33 -0.49 -19.35
CA PHE A 1 8.01 -1.00 -18.94
C PHE A 1 8.22 -2.41 -18.44
N ASP A 2 7.55 -2.76 -17.36
CA ASP A 2 7.55 -4.12 -16.82
C ASP A 2 6.76 -5.04 -17.76
N ASP A 3 7.27 -6.24 -18.03
CA ASP A 3 6.65 -7.24 -18.91
C ASP A 3 6.09 -8.45 -18.15
N TYR A 4 6.30 -8.49 -16.82
CA TYR A 4 5.81 -9.52 -15.90
C TYR A 4 6.30 -10.94 -16.17
N SER A 5 7.27 -11.16 -17.07
CA SER A 5 7.62 -12.52 -17.52
C SER A 5 8.31 -13.37 -16.44
N ASN A 6 8.79 -12.75 -15.36
CA ASN A 6 9.56 -13.40 -14.29
C ASN A 6 8.75 -13.65 -13.01
N ARG A 7 7.42 -13.56 -13.11
CA ARG A 7 6.44 -13.62 -12.01
C ARG A 7 5.21 -14.41 -12.43
N ALA A 8 4.29 -14.60 -11.49
CA ALA A 8 3.04 -15.32 -11.68
C ALA A 8 2.24 -14.72 -12.86
N PRO A 9 1.68 -15.55 -13.76
CA PRO A 9 0.92 -15.08 -14.92
C PRO A 9 -0.25 -14.16 -14.57
N ALA A 10 -0.88 -14.38 -13.41
CA ALA A 10 -1.98 -13.55 -12.91
C ALA A 10 -1.63 -12.06 -12.81
N LEU A 11 -0.36 -11.71 -12.64
CA LEU A 11 0.08 -10.32 -12.60
C LEU A 11 -0.16 -9.61 -13.92
N ALA A 12 0.04 -10.28 -15.07
CA ALA A 12 -0.15 -9.68 -16.39
C ALA A 12 -1.63 -9.40 -16.72
N GLU A 13 -2.55 -10.06 -16.02
CA GLU A 13 -4.01 -9.95 -16.21
C GLU A 13 -4.64 -8.85 -15.33
N ASN A 14 -3.85 -8.18 -14.48
CA ASN A 14 -4.36 -7.13 -13.61
C ASN A 14 -4.96 -5.94 -14.37
N GLU A 15 -5.93 -5.30 -13.73
CA GLU A 15 -6.65 -4.12 -14.24
C GLU A 15 -6.30 -2.85 -13.45
N ALA A 16 -5.04 -2.71 -13.03
CA ALA A 16 -4.51 -1.61 -12.22
C ALA A 16 -3.34 -0.84 -12.88
N MET A 17 -3.10 -1.07 -14.17
CA MET A 17 -2.09 -0.32 -14.94
C MET A 17 -2.43 1.15 -15.20
N ILE A 18 -1.50 2.08 -14.91
CA ILE A 18 -1.63 3.51 -15.20
C ILE A 18 -1.88 3.76 -16.70
N GLY A 19 -1.14 3.07 -17.56
CA GLY A 19 -1.22 3.26 -19.01
C GLY A 19 -2.56 2.81 -19.62
N ARG A 20 -3.21 1.80 -19.02
CA ARG A 20 -4.34 1.07 -19.63
C ARG A 20 -5.68 1.27 -18.93
N HIS A 21 -5.71 1.40 -17.60
CA HIS A 21 -6.94 1.30 -16.79
C HIS A 21 -7.36 2.59 -16.10
N MET A 22 -6.49 3.62 -16.09
CA MET A 22 -6.88 4.97 -15.66
C MET A 22 -7.62 5.70 -16.79
N MET A 23 -8.68 6.41 -16.42
CA MET A 23 -9.61 7.10 -17.33
C MET A 23 -9.28 8.59 -17.46
N TYR A 24 -9.55 9.17 -18.63
CA TYR A 24 -9.19 10.56 -18.92
C TYR A 24 -9.92 11.59 -18.07
N ASP A 25 -11.25 11.50 -17.99
CA ASP A 25 -12.05 12.46 -17.24
C ASP A 25 -11.87 12.23 -15.73
N TRP A 26 -12.15 11.01 -15.25
CA TRP A 26 -12.04 10.62 -13.84
C TRP A 26 -10.62 10.77 -13.25
N ASP A 27 -9.63 10.10 -13.84
CA ASP A 27 -8.30 9.98 -13.22
C ASP A 27 -7.35 11.10 -13.65
N PHE A 28 -7.37 11.49 -14.93
CA PHE A 28 -6.44 12.49 -15.46
C PHE A 28 -7.01 13.91 -15.54
N LYS A 29 -8.30 14.07 -15.21
CA LYS A 29 -9.01 15.36 -15.14
C LYS A 29 -9.00 16.06 -16.51
N VAL A 30 -9.12 15.27 -17.56
CA VAL A 30 -9.23 15.68 -18.97
C VAL A 30 -10.64 15.34 -19.48
N PRO A 31 -11.62 16.21 -19.26
CA PRO A 31 -13.01 15.90 -19.57
C PRO A 31 -13.31 15.98 -21.07
N GLY A 32 -14.37 15.31 -21.50
CA GLY A 32 -14.95 15.46 -22.84
C GLY A 32 -14.22 14.77 -23.98
N LEU A 33 -13.27 13.87 -23.68
CA LEU A 33 -12.60 13.07 -24.71
C LEU A 33 -13.45 11.92 -25.24
N GLY A 34 -14.32 11.33 -24.40
CA GLY A 34 -15.11 10.17 -24.79
C GLY A 34 -14.26 8.93 -25.12
N ILE A 35 -13.04 8.86 -24.57
CA ILE A 35 -12.10 7.76 -24.82
C ILE A 35 -12.17 6.81 -23.62
N PRO A 36 -12.73 5.60 -23.79
CA PRO A 36 -12.77 4.63 -22.71
C PRO A 36 -11.38 4.06 -22.42
N ASP A 37 -11.23 3.51 -21.22
CA ASP A 37 -10.07 2.72 -20.83
C ASP A 37 -10.05 1.34 -21.53
N ALA A 38 -9.05 0.51 -21.19
CA ALA A 38 -8.89 -0.82 -21.77
C ALA A 38 -10.05 -1.80 -21.49
N LEU A 39 -10.95 -1.48 -20.56
CA LEU A 39 -12.13 -2.28 -20.22
C LEU A 39 -13.42 -1.69 -20.80
N GLY A 40 -13.33 -0.63 -21.60
CA GLY A 40 -14.50 0.06 -22.15
C GLY A 40 -15.18 1.02 -21.18
N ARG A 41 -14.55 1.35 -20.04
CA ARG A 41 -15.09 2.28 -19.03
C ARG A 41 -14.72 3.71 -19.37
N ASP A 42 -15.67 4.63 -19.23
CA ASP A 42 -15.45 6.07 -19.41
C ASP A 42 -16.22 6.83 -18.34
N PHE A 43 -15.66 6.89 -17.13
CA PHE A 43 -16.29 7.58 -16.02
C PHE A 43 -15.97 9.08 -16.05
N VAL A 44 -17.01 9.89 -15.85
CA VAL A 44 -16.92 11.34 -15.72
C VAL A 44 -16.61 11.71 -14.28
N ASN A 45 -15.70 12.67 -14.08
CA ASN A 45 -15.36 13.18 -12.76
C ASN A 45 -16.53 13.96 -12.13
N LYS A 46 -17.30 13.28 -11.27
CA LYS A 46 -18.43 13.87 -10.54
C LYS A 46 -18.02 14.86 -9.45
N GLU A 47 -16.75 14.88 -9.03
CA GLU A 47 -16.30 15.84 -8.01
C GLU A 47 -16.37 17.27 -8.53
N TYR A 48 -16.12 17.48 -9.82
CA TYR A 48 -16.23 18.80 -10.43
C TYR A 48 -17.66 19.36 -10.34
N GLU A 49 -18.69 18.51 -10.44
CA GLU A 49 -20.10 18.93 -10.36
C GLU A 49 -20.45 19.44 -8.95
N ARG A 50 -19.84 18.84 -7.92
CA ARG A 50 -20.06 19.14 -6.50
C ARG A 50 -19.33 20.39 -6.02
N MET A 51 -18.38 20.91 -6.80
CA MET A 51 -17.62 22.11 -6.46
C MET A 51 -18.47 23.37 -6.52
N THR A 52 -18.21 24.29 -5.59
CA THR A 52 -18.68 25.67 -5.64
C THR A 52 -18.10 26.40 -6.85
N ASP A 53 -18.69 27.53 -7.24
CA ASP A 53 -18.18 28.34 -8.36
C ASP A 53 -16.75 28.82 -8.14
N ALA A 54 -16.36 29.10 -6.89
CA ALA A 54 -14.99 29.46 -6.56
C ALA A 54 -14.03 28.29 -6.80
N GLN A 55 -14.36 27.10 -6.29
CA GLN A 55 -13.57 25.89 -6.50
C GLN A 55 -13.48 25.51 -7.98
N LYS A 56 -14.56 25.67 -8.76
CA LYS A 56 -14.55 25.44 -10.21
C LYS A 56 -13.58 26.37 -10.93
N ARG A 57 -13.54 27.66 -10.55
CA ARG A 57 -12.57 28.62 -11.11
C ARG A 57 -11.12 28.21 -10.82
N ASP A 58 -10.82 27.80 -9.59
CA ASP A 58 -9.47 27.39 -9.19
C ASP A 58 -9.06 26.08 -9.88
N TRP A 59 -9.98 25.12 -9.94
CA TRP A 59 -9.81 23.87 -10.67
C TRP A 59 -9.52 24.11 -12.15
N ASP A 60 -10.34 24.93 -12.80
CA ASP A 60 -10.19 25.29 -14.20
C ASP A 60 -8.86 25.98 -14.47
N ALA A 61 -8.46 26.92 -13.62
CA ALA A 61 -7.17 27.59 -13.72
C ALA A 61 -6.00 26.59 -13.59
N ALA A 62 -6.14 25.57 -12.74
CA ALA A 62 -5.12 24.55 -12.53
C ALA A 62 -5.04 23.51 -13.66
N TYR A 63 -6.17 23.12 -14.27
CA TYR A 63 -6.23 21.99 -15.21
C TYR A 63 -6.39 22.39 -16.68
N LYS A 64 -7.18 23.42 -17.03
CA LYS A 64 -7.49 23.74 -18.44
C LYS A 64 -6.23 23.99 -19.30
N PRO A 65 -5.22 24.78 -18.87
CA PRO A 65 -4.02 24.98 -19.67
C PRO A 65 -3.23 23.68 -19.90
N LYS A 66 -3.14 22.83 -18.87
CA LYS A 66 -2.45 21.53 -18.96
C LYS A 66 -3.19 20.58 -19.89
N ASN A 67 -4.52 20.62 -19.89
CA ASN A 67 -5.36 19.83 -20.76
C ASN A 67 -5.20 20.28 -22.22
N ALA A 68 -5.21 21.58 -22.49
CA ALA A 68 -4.96 22.12 -23.83
C ALA A 68 -3.59 21.68 -24.38
N ALA A 69 -2.53 21.81 -23.58
CA ALA A 69 -1.18 21.38 -23.96
C ALA A 69 -1.10 19.87 -24.25
N PHE A 70 -1.80 19.05 -23.46
CA PHE A 70 -1.91 17.61 -23.71
C PHE A 70 -2.58 17.32 -25.06
N LEU A 71 -3.72 17.94 -25.36
CA LEU A 71 -4.45 17.72 -26.61
C LEU A 71 -3.64 18.14 -27.85
N GLU A 72 -2.87 19.22 -27.75
CA GLU A 72 -2.00 19.68 -28.84
C GLU A 72 -0.82 18.71 -29.09
N SER A 73 -0.30 18.10 -28.03
CA SER A 73 0.89 17.24 -28.11
C SER A 73 0.68 15.92 -28.86
N LYS A 74 -0.56 15.42 -28.97
CA LYS A 74 -0.93 14.17 -29.67
C LYS A 74 -0.01 12.99 -29.32
N LEU A 75 0.29 12.84 -28.03
CA LEU A 75 1.21 11.81 -27.54
C LEU A 75 0.60 10.41 -27.74
N GLU A 76 1.47 9.46 -28.09
CA GLU A 76 1.13 8.05 -28.30
C GLU A 76 2.18 7.15 -27.64
N GLY A 77 1.87 5.85 -27.55
CA GLY A 77 2.78 4.83 -27.03
C GLY A 77 3.36 5.18 -25.65
N ASP A 78 4.65 4.94 -25.49
CA ASP A 78 5.37 5.15 -24.24
C ASP A 78 5.32 6.60 -23.75
N ASP A 79 5.30 7.58 -24.65
CA ASP A 79 5.26 9.00 -24.29
C ASP A 79 3.90 9.40 -23.70
N LEU A 80 2.82 8.80 -24.21
CA LEU A 80 1.50 8.94 -23.60
C LEU A 80 1.49 8.33 -22.19
N VAL A 81 2.09 7.16 -21.98
CA VAL A 81 2.13 6.54 -20.65
C VAL A 81 2.97 7.37 -19.69
N ARG A 82 4.11 7.93 -20.12
CA ARG A 82 4.91 8.87 -19.32
C ARG A 82 4.11 10.11 -18.93
N TRP A 83 3.32 10.66 -19.86
CA TRP A 83 2.43 11.79 -19.56
C TRP A 83 1.35 11.41 -18.53
N LYS A 84 0.69 10.26 -18.70
CA LYS A 84 -0.32 9.74 -17.76
C LYS A 84 0.27 9.59 -16.36
N TYR A 85 1.45 8.97 -16.27
CA TYR A 85 2.20 8.84 -15.03
C TYR A 85 2.48 10.21 -14.38
N GLN A 86 3.02 11.16 -15.15
CA GLN A 86 3.34 12.50 -14.65
C GLN A 86 2.11 13.26 -14.18
N ARG A 87 0.95 13.06 -14.82
CA ARG A 87 -0.32 13.62 -14.35
C ARG A 87 -0.72 13.00 -13.01
N TYR A 88 -0.76 11.68 -12.95
CA TYR A 88 -1.11 10.90 -11.77
C TYR A 88 -0.25 11.28 -10.56
N ILE A 89 1.07 11.16 -10.67
CA ILE A 89 1.96 11.32 -9.50
C ILE A 89 1.97 12.76 -8.97
N LYS A 90 1.86 13.76 -9.86
CA LYS A 90 1.80 15.16 -9.43
C LYS A 90 0.53 15.49 -8.68
N ASP A 91 -0.60 14.90 -9.08
CA ASP A 91 -1.87 15.13 -8.39
C ASP A 91 -1.90 14.35 -7.07
N TYR A 92 -1.37 13.13 -7.03
CA TYR A 92 -1.18 12.35 -5.80
C TYR A 92 -0.33 13.11 -4.76
N LEU A 93 0.86 13.57 -5.14
CA LEU A 93 1.78 14.24 -4.21
C LEU A 93 1.24 15.58 -3.69
N ARG A 94 0.41 16.28 -4.46
CA ARG A 94 -0.28 17.49 -3.98
C ARG A 94 -1.31 17.16 -2.89
N CYS A 95 -2.03 16.05 -3.02
CA CYS A 95 -2.92 15.58 -1.96
C CYS A 95 -2.13 15.22 -0.70
N VAL A 96 -1.00 14.53 -0.84
CA VAL A 96 -0.11 14.19 0.29
C VAL A 96 0.37 15.45 1.00
N ALA A 97 0.84 16.47 0.26
CA ALA A 97 1.26 17.74 0.86
C ALA A 97 0.14 18.42 1.68
N SER A 98 -1.09 18.41 1.15
CA SER A 98 -2.24 18.95 1.89
C SER A 98 -2.57 18.14 3.15
N VAL A 99 -2.33 16.83 3.17
CA VAL A 99 -2.51 16.00 4.38
C VAL A 99 -1.42 16.35 5.41
N ASP A 100 -0.17 16.46 4.98
CA ASP A 100 0.98 16.83 5.83
C ASP A 100 0.78 18.19 6.51
N ASP A 101 0.35 19.21 5.76
CA ASP A 101 0.02 20.54 6.31
C ASP A 101 -1.02 20.45 7.44
N ASN A 102 -2.02 19.57 7.31
CA ASN A 102 -3.05 19.41 8.32
C ASN A 102 -2.60 18.57 9.52
N ILE A 103 -1.68 17.61 9.34
CA ILE A 103 -1.00 16.94 10.45
C ILE A 103 -0.22 17.97 11.26
N GLY A 104 0.52 18.87 10.61
CA GLY A 104 1.20 20.00 11.26
C GLY A 104 0.25 20.81 12.15
N ARG A 105 -0.92 21.18 11.64
CA ARG A 105 -1.94 21.92 12.42
C ARG A 105 -2.44 21.15 13.65
N ILE A 106 -2.58 19.83 13.56
CA ILE A 106 -2.98 18.99 14.71
C ILE A 106 -1.85 18.96 15.76
N LEU A 107 -0.60 18.81 15.31
CA LEU A 107 0.57 18.79 16.20
C LEU A 107 0.76 20.14 16.90
N ASP A 108 0.67 21.25 16.16
CA ASP A 108 0.74 22.61 16.71
C ASP A 108 -0.34 22.83 17.77
N TYR A 109 -1.56 22.36 17.53
CA TYR A 109 -2.64 22.44 18.51
C TYR A 109 -2.32 21.64 19.79
N LEU A 110 -1.78 20.43 19.68
CA LEU A 110 -1.40 19.65 20.86
C LEU A 110 -0.32 20.35 21.68
N ASP A 111 0.62 21.05 21.03
CA ASP A 111 1.70 21.78 21.70
C ASP A 111 1.18 23.09 22.33
N GLU A 112 0.39 23.89 21.60
CA GLU A 112 -0.18 25.17 22.06
C GLU A 112 -1.02 25.01 23.33
N PHE A 113 -1.80 23.93 23.41
CA PHE A 113 -2.70 23.68 24.53
C PHE A 113 -2.09 22.77 25.62
N GLY A 114 -0.80 22.43 25.52
CA GLY A 114 -0.08 21.64 26.53
C GLY A 114 -0.58 20.19 26.63
N LEU A 115 -1.11 19.62 25.56
CA LEU A 115 -1.68 18.27 25.49
C LEU A 115 -0.66 17.22 25.03
N ALA A 116 0.46 17.65 24.43
CA ALA A 116 1.43 16.77 23.79
C ALA A 116 2.00 15.68 24.71
N GLU A 117 2.37 16.01 25.95
CA GLU A 117 2.93 15.04 26.91
C GLU A 117 1.93 13.96 27.35
N ASN A 118 0.64 14.21 27.20
CA ASN A 118 -0.44 13.29 27.58
C ASN A 118 -1.15 12.69 26.36
N THR A 119 -0.57 12.82 25.17
CA THR A 119 -1.16 12.30 23.92
C THR A 119 -0.13 11.45 23.19
N ILE A 120 -0.49 10.20 22.92
CA ILE A 120 0.21 9.40 21.92
C ILE A 120 -0.33 9.78 20.54
N VAL A 121 0.55 10.22 19.65
CA VAL A 121 0.21 10.47 18.24
C VAL A 121 0.72 9.32 17.41
N ILE A 122 -0.17 8.69 16.65
CA ILE A 122 0.15 7.63 15.70
C ILE A 122 -0.31 8.08 14.32
N TYR A 123 0.60 8.11 13.36
CA TYR A 123 0.28 8.32 11.95
C TYR A 123 0.54 7.03 11.17
N SER A 124 -0.43 6.66 10.34
CA SER A 124 -0.34 5.51 9.46
C SER A 124 -1.27 5.67 8.25
N SER A 125 -1.21 4.72 7.32
CA SER A 125 -2.14 4.55 6.21
C SER A 125 -2.82 3.19 6.39
N ASP A 126 -3.99 2.96 5.81
CA ASP A 126 -4.67 1.66 5.83
C ASP A 126 -3.87 0.57 5.08
N GLN A 127 -3.04 0.97 4.12
CA GLN A 127 -2.13 0.16 3.31
C GLN A 127 -0.99 1.01 2.73
N GLY A 128 -0.12 0.38 1.94
CA GLY A 128 0.74 1.08 0.97
C GLY A 128 0.03 1.27 -0.38
N PHE A 129 0.71 1.93 -1.32
CA PHE A 129 0.15 2.27 -2.63
C PHE A 129 1.22 2.27 -3.72
N TYR A 130 0.87 1.78 -4.92
CA TYR A 130 1.74 1.90 -6.09
C TYR A 130 1.76 3.32 -6.61
N LEU A 131 2.96 3.90 -6.69
CA LEU A 131 3.25 5.22 -7.26
C LEU A 131 3.88 5.09 -8.64
N GLY A 132 3.57 4.01 -9.38
CA GLY A 132 4.07 3.73 -10.72
C GLY A 132 5.06 2.56 -10.80
N GLU A 133 5.47 2.00 -9.67
CA GLU A 133 6.17 0.71 -9.61
C GLU A 133 5.33 -0.34 -10.34
N HIS A 134 6.00 -1.22 -11.08
CA HIS A 134 5.37 -2.18 -11.99
C HIS A 134 4.44 -1.54 -13.05
N GLY A 135 4.41 -0.22 -13.20
CA GLY A 135 3.44 0.49 -14.05
C GLY A 135 2.02 0.54 -13.47
N MET A 136 1.86 0.20 -12.18
CA MET A 136 0.59 0.10 -11.48
C MET A 136 0.24 1.37 -10.69
N TYR A 137 -1.05 1.50 -10.39
CA TYR A 137 -1.61 2.30 -9.31
C TYR A 137 -2.44 1.37 -8.41
N ASP A 138 -3.05 1.89 -7.35
CA ASP A 138 -3.84 1.11 -6.38
C ASP A 138 -2.98 0.24 -5.44
N LYS A 139 -3.53 -0.84 -4.90
CA LYS A 139 -2.93 -1.70 -3.86
C LYS A 139 -3.31 -3.16 -4.14
N ARG A 140 -3.58 -3.96 -3.10
CA ARG A 140 -4.17 -5.32 -3.08
C ARG A 140 -3.18 -6.47 -3.19
N TRP A 141 -2.16 -6.33 -4.01
CA TRP A 141 -1.11 -7.35 -4.08
C TRP A 141 -0.25 -7.34 -2.82
N MET A 142 0.40 -8.48 -2.54
CA MET A 142 1.33 -8.62 -1.43
C MET A 142 2.76 -8.09 -1.76
N TYR A 143 2.97 -7.32 -2.82
CA TYR A 143 4.27 -6.64 -3.07
C TYR A 143 4.47 -5.46 -2.10
N GLU A 144 5.73 -5.18 -1.74
CA GLU A 144 6.14 -4.27 -0.66
C GLU A 144 5.45 -2.91 -0.74
N GLU A 145 5.31 -2.31 -1.93
CA GLU A 145 4.67 -1.00 -2.08
C GLU A 145 3.21 -1.01 -1.63
N SER A 146 2.50 -2.13 -1.73
CA SER A 146 1.08 -2.28 -1.41
C SER A 146 0.83 -2.76 0.02
N ILE A 147 1.63 -3.68 0.54
CA ILE A 147 1.50 -4.22 1.91
C ILE A 147 2.15 -3.33 2.97
N SER A 148 3.19 -2.57 2.63
CA SER A 148 3.94 -1.78 3.62
C SER A 148 3.19 -0.51 4.00
N MET A 149 2.76 -0.44 5.27
CA MET A 149 2.11 0.75 5.83
C MET A 149 3.16 1.66 6.47
N PRO A 150 3.15 2.98 6.21
CA PRO A 150 3.89 3.91 7.05
C PRO A 150 3.37 3.81 8.49
N LEU A 151 4.26 3.82 9.48
CA LEU A 151 3.90 3.84 10.90
C LEU A 151 4.87 4.75 11.66
N LEU A 152 4.36 5.91 12.08
CA LEU A 152 5.11 6.89 12.86
C LEU A 152 4.40 7.11 14.19
N MET A 153 5.17 7.14 15.28
CA MET A 153 4.65 7.32 16.63
C MET A 153 5.41 8.42 17.36
N ARG A 154 4.69 9.34 17.99
CA ARG A 154 5.21 10.37 18.89
C ARG A 154 4.54 10.21 20.24
N TRP A 155 5.34 9.98 21.28
CA TRP A 155 4.87 9.95 22.67
C TRP A 155 5.96 10.53 23.59
N PRO A 156 5.90 11.84 23.88
CA PRO A 156 6.90 12.49 24.71
C PRO A 156 7.07 11.81 26.08
N GLY A 157 8.32 11.66 26.53
CA GLY A 157 8.67 10.97 27.78
C GLY A 157 8.47 9.45 27.77
N ARG A 158 8.13 8.86 26.62
CA ARG A 158 7.96 7.41 26.43
C ARG A 158 8.72 6.86 25.21
N ILE A 159 8.78 7.63 24.13
CA ILE A 159 9.53 7.31 22.92
C ILE A 159 10.65 8.35 22.77
N ASP A 160 11.89 7.89 22.74
CA ASP A 160 13.03 8.76 22.44
C ASP A 160 12.96 9.24 20.97
N PRO A 161 13.15 10.54 20.69
CA PRO A 161 13.15 11.05 19.32
C PRO A 161 14.20 10.36 18.44
N GLY A 162 13.79 9.92 17.25
CA GLY A 162 14.67 9.23 16.31
C GLY A 162 14.79 7.73 16.51
N THR A 163 14.07 7.14 17.49
CA THR A 163 13.93 5.69 17.62
C THR A 163 13.45 5.05 16.32
N ARG A 164 14.09 3.95 15.92
CA ARG A 164 13.75 3.14 14.76
C ARG A 164 13.45 1.71 15.22
N VAL A 165 12.39 1.13 14.68
CA VAL A 165 11.98 -0.25 14.93
C VAL A 165 12.00 -0.99 13.61
N GLU A 166 12.84 -2.02 13.51
CA GLU A 166 12.97 -2.86 12.29
C GLU A 166 12.17 -4.16 12.41
N GLN A 167 11.68 -4.49 13.60
CA GLN A 167 10.90 -5.70 13.84
C GLN A 167 9.50 -5.59 13.23
N LEU A 168 8.99 -6.72 12.71
CA LEU A 168 7.77 -6.76 11.91
C LEU A 168 6.51 -6.40 12.71
N THR A 169 5.77 -5.40 12.24
CA THR A 169 4.48 -4.98 12.82
C THR A 169 3.33 -5.24 11.83
N GLN A 170 2.10 -5.28 12.34
CA GLN A 170 0.88 -5.41 11.55
C GLN A 170 -0.20 -4.46 12.07
N ASN A 171 -1.17 -4.11 11.23
CA ASN A 171 -2.34 -3.31 11.62
C ASN A 171 -3.15 -3.92 12.79
N ILE A 172 -3.17 -5.26 12.93
CA ILE A 172 -3.82 -5.95 14.06
C ILE A 172 -3.17 -5.63 15.42
N ASP A 173 -1.99 -5.03 15.45
CA ASP A 173 -1.27 -4.65 16.67
C ASP A 173 -1.77 -3.35 17.30
N PHE A 174 -2.52 -2.55 16.56
CA PHE A 174 -3.00 -1.25 17.06
C PHE A 174 -3.96 -1.42 18.23
N ALA A 175 -4.92 -2.34 18.13
CA ALA A 175 -5.89 -2.60 19.19
C ALA A 175 -5.24 -3.00 20.53
N PRO A 176 -4.37 -4.02 20.61
CA PRO A 176 -3.72 -4.37 21.88
C PRO A 176 -2.77 -3.26 22.37
N THR A 177 -2.17 -2.47 21.48
CA THR A 177 -1.38 -1.29 21.85
C THR A 177 -2.23 -0.25 22.57
N PHE A 178 -3.41 0.08 22.04
CA PHE A 178 -4.30 1.06 22.67
C PHE A 178 -4.82 0.59 24.02
N LEU A 179 -5.12 -0.71 24.15
CA LEU A 179 -5.55 -1.30 25.41
C LEU A 179 -4.45 -1.18 26.47
N GLU A 180 -3.21 -1.55 26.14
CA GLU A 180 -2.08 -1.46 27.06
C GLU A 180 -1.78 0.00 27.46
N VAL A 181 -1.78 0.93 26.50
CA VAL A 181 -1.62 2.36 26.77
C VAL A 181 -2.71 2.89 27.72
N GLY A 182 -3.94 2.38 27.59
CA GLY A 182 -5.06 2.68 28.48
C GLY A 182 -5.03 1.96 29.83
N GLY A 183 -4.04 1.09 30.10
CA GLY A 183 -3.99 0.26 31.30
C GLY A 183 -5.05 -0.84 31.35
N ILE A 184 -5.55 -1.27 30.19
CA ILE A 184 -6.58 -2.29 30.03
C ILE A 184 -5.91 -3.58 29.56
N GLU A 185 -6.27 -4.70 30.19
CA GLU A 185 -5.80 -6.03 29.77
C GLU A 185 -6.37 -6.41 28.40
N SER A 186 -5.51 -6.90 27.50
CA SER A 186 -5.93 -7.33 26.16
C SER A 186 -6.71 -8.65 26.24
N PRO A 187 -7.91 -8.75 25.65
CA PRO A 187 -8.60 -10.03 25.48
C PRO A 187 -7.74 -11.05 24.73
N THR A 188 -7.86 -12.33 25.09
CA THR A 188 -7.08 -13.43 24.50
C THR A 188 -7.44 -13.73 23.04
N GLU A 189 -8.59 -13.22 22.58
CA GLU A 189 -9.10 -13.36 21.22
C GLU A 189 -8.42 -12.41 20.24
N ILE A 190 -7.78 -11.34 20.73
CA ILE A 190 -7.02 -10.42 19.89
C ILE A 190 -5.75 -11.13 19.42
N GLN A 191 -5.56 -11.18 18.09
CA GLN A 191 -4.46 -11.90 17.46
C GLN A 191 -3.19 -11.05 17.28
N GLY A 192 -3.30 -9.73 17.43
CA GLY A 192 -2.15 -8.82 17.40
C GLY A 192 -1.33 -8.85 18.68
N ARG A 193 -0.17 -8.19 18.67
CA ARG A 193 0.69 -7.99 19.83
C ARG A 193 0.86 -6.50 20.08
N SER A 194 0.81 -6.07 21.32
CA SER A 194 1.04 -4.66 21.65
C SER A 194 2.42 -4.20 21.17
N LEU A 195 2.47 -3.00 20.59
CA LEU A 195 3.71 -2.37 20.12
C LEU A 195 4.48 -1.68 21.24
N VAL A 196 3.91 -1.54 22.44
CA VAL A 196 4.54 -0.84 23.59
C VAL A 196 5.97 -1.32 23.87
N PRO A 197 6.28 -2.63 23.88
CA PRO A 197 7.65 -3.11 24.10
C PRO A 197 8.66 -2.61 23.04
N LEU A 198 8.22 -2.41 21.80
CA LEU A 198 9.05 -1.95 20.69
C LEU A 198 9.41 -0.46 20.77
N LEU A 199 8.61 0.33 21.52
CA LEU A 199 8.75 1.79 21.62
C LEU A 199 10.09 2.24 22.23
N SER A 200 10.78 1.35 22.93
CA SER A 200 12.12 1.60 23.48
C SER A 200 13.23 1.58 22.43
N GLY A 201 12.96 1.12 21.20
CA GLY A 201 13.96 0.91 20.15
C GLY A 201 14.91 -0.25 20.40
N LYS A 202 14.77 -0.97 21.52
CA LYS A 202 15.56 -2.16 21.82
C LYS A 202 14.89 -3.38 21.17
N ARG A 203 15.71 -4.30 20.67
CA ARG A 203 15.23 -5.57 20.13
C ARG A 203 14.46 -6.34 21.21
N VAL A 204 13.24 -6.73 20.88
CA VAL A 204 12.41 -7.64 21.69
C VAL A 204 12.67 -9.06 21.20
N GLU A 205 13.25 -9.91 22.05
CA GLU A 205 13.68 -11.26 21.65
C GLU A 205 12.50 -12.17 21.27
N ASP A 206 11.41 -12.15 22.03
CA ASP A 206 10.19 -12.94 21.76
C ASP A 206 9.19 -12.16 20.89
N TRP A 207 9.63 -11.76 19.70
CA TRP A 207 8.78 -11.10 18.71
C TRP A 207 8.55 -12.00 17.51
N ARG A 208 7.56 -11.65 16.68
CA ARG A 208 7.28 -12.42 15.46
C ARG A 208 8.42 -12.29 14.45
N GLU A 209 8.70 -13.39 13.77
CA GLU A 209 9.70 -13.45 12.68
C GLU A 209 9.08 -13.35 11.29
N ALA A 210 7.75 -13.46 11.20
CA ALA A 210 7.03 -13.37 9.95
C ALA A 210 5.61 -12.82 10.19
N ILE A 211 5.02 -12.27 9.12
CA ILE A 211 3.65 -11.77 9.09
C ILE A 211 2.85 -12.52 8.04
N TYR A 212 1.59 -12.80 8.36
CA TYR A 212 0.62 -13.41 7.46
C TYR A 212 -0.16 -12.33 6.70
N TYR A 213 -0.48 -12.61 5.44
CA TYR A 213 -1.34 -11.76 4.62
C TYR A 213 -2.33 -12.63 3.83
N HIS A 214 -3.57 -12.16 3.69
CA HIS A 214 -4.58 -12.81 2.87
C HIS A 214 -5.50 -11.78 2.23
N TYR A 215 -5.57 -11.79 0.90
CA TYR A 215 -6.46 -10.97 0.09
C TYR A 215 -7.53 -11.83 -0.60
N TYR A 216 -8.79 -11.44 -0.44
CA TYR A 216 -9.96 -12.24 -0.83
C TYR A 216 -10.80 -11.66 -1.98
N GLU A 217 -10.70 -10.35 -2.25
CA GLU A 217 -11.66 -9.71 -3.16
C GLU A 217 -11.48 -10.21 -4.60
N LYS A 218 -12.59 -10.60 -5.21
CA LYS A 218 -12.70 -10.88 -6.64
C LYS A 218 -13.54 -9.80 -7.29
N GLY A 219 -12.99 -9.11 -8.29
CA GLY A 219 -13.72 -8.07 -9.02
C GLY A 219 -12.82 -6.92 -9.42
N GLN A 220 -12.93 -5.80 -8.72
CA GLN A 220 -12.26 -4.57 -9.11
C GLN A 220 -10.74 -4.77 -9.23
N HIS A 221 -10.16 -4.24 -10.31
CA HIS A 221 -8.73 -4.33 -10.64
C HIS A 221 -8.21 -5.73 -10.97
N ASN A 222 -9.07 -6.75 -11.05
CA ASN A 222 -8.74 -8.13 -11.41
C ASN A 222 -7.48 -8.68 -10.72
N VAL A 223 -7.34 -8.39 -9.42
CA VAL A 223 -6.24 -8.92 -8.61
C VAL A 223 -6.57 -10.34 -8.16
N ALA A 224 -5.69 -11.29 -8.43
CA ALA A 224 -5.89 -12.68 -8.04
C ALA A 224 -5.96 -12.80 -6.52
N ARG A 225 -6.87 -13.63 -6.02
CA ARG A 225 -6.93 -13.95 -4.59
C ARG A 225 -5.64 -14.68 -4.19
N HIS A 226 -5.07 -14.29 -3.06
CA HIS A 226 -3.80 -14.83 -2.61
C HIS A 226 -3.65 -14.76 -1.10
N GLU A 227 -2.81 -15.63 -0.60
CA GLU A 227 -2.28 -15.55 0.76
C GLU A 227 -0.76 -15.64 0.72
N GLY A 228 -0.12 -15.33 1.82
CA GLY A 228 1.31 -15.47 1.91
C GLY A 228 1.89 -15.15 3.26
N VAL A 229 3.21 -15.24 3.32
CA VAL A 229 4.00 -14.92 4.50
C VAL A 229 5.20 -14.09 4.10
N ARG A 230 5.48 -13.04 4.89
CA ARG A 230 6.65 -12.17 4.74
C ARG A 230 7.48 -12.22 6.01
N SER A 231 8.75 -12.61 5.90
CA SER A 231 9.75 -12.44 6.96
C SER A 231 10.53 -11.14 6.76
N ASP A 232 11.51 -10.90 7.61
CA ASP A 232 12.53 -9.86 7.45
C ASP A 232 13.15 -9.81 6.03
N ARG A 233 13.46 -10.96 5.44
CA ARG A 233 14.15 -11.07 4.13
C ARG A 233 13.34 -11.72 3.03
N TYR A 234 12.52 -12.71 3.33
CA TYR A 234 11.85 -13.50 2.28
C TYR A 234 10.35 -13.26 2.27
N LYS A 235 9.75 -13.38 1.09
CA LYS A 235 8.29 -13.31 0.93
C LYS A 235 7.80 -14.44 0.05
N LEU A 236 6.82 -15.20 0.53
CA LEU A 236 6.17 -16.29 -0.19
C LEU A 236 4.70 -15.95 -0.41
N ILE A 237 4.24 -16.04 -1.67
CA ILE A 237 2.86 -15.75 -2.07
C ILE A 237 2.28 -16.98 -2.75
N HIS A 238 1.04 -17.32 -2.43
CA HIS A 238 0.25 -18.40 -3.02
C HIS A 238 -1.02 -17.84 -3.65
N TYR A 239 -1.11 -17.92 -4.97
CA TYR A 239 -2.31 -17.56 -5.74
C TYR A 239 -3.22 -18.78 -5.84
N TYR A 240 -3.99 -19.03 -4.80
CA TYR A 240 -4.76 -20.28 -4.66
C TYR A 240 -5.85 -20.48 -5.72
N GLY A 241 -6.23 -19.45 -6.46
CA GLY A 241 -7.14 -19.58 -7.60
C GLY A 241 -6.52 -20.26 -8.84
N THR A 242 -5.20 -20.11 -9.04
CA THR A 242 -4.44 -20.71 -10.16
C THR A 242 -3.50 -21.82 -9.70
N GLY A 243 -3.14 -21.85 -8.42
CA GLY A 243 -2.14 -22.73 -7.84
C GLY A 243 -0.70 -22.23 -7.97
N ASP A 244 -0.51 -21.00 -8.50
CA ASP A 244 0.82 -20.42 -8.68
C ASP A 244 1.43 -19.99 -7.35
N TRP A 245 2.76 -20.02 -7.31
CA TRP A 245 3.54 -19.56 -6.17
C TRP A 245 4.62 -18.57 -6.60
N GLU A 246 4.90 -17.61 -5.74
CA GLU A 246 6.05 -16.72 -5.86
C GLU A 246 6.86 -16.74 -4.58
N LEU A 247 8.17 -16.66 -4.72
CA LEU A 247 9.12 -16.47 -3.62
C LEU A 247 10.06 -15.34 -4.01
N PHE A 248 10.19 -14.33 -3.16
CA PHE A 248 11.12 -13.22 -3.34
C PHE A 248 12.17 -13.20 -2.23
N ASP A 249 13.41 -12.94 -2.61
CA ASP A 249 14.51 -12.58 -1.71
C ASP A 249 14.63 -11.05 -1.71
N LEU A 250 14.07 -10.40 -0.70
CA LEU A 250 13.96 -8.94 -0.61
C LEU A 250 15.31 -8.24 -0.37
N GLU A 251 16.34 -9.00 0.03
CA GLU A 251 17.69 -8.45 0.14
C GLU A 251 18.35 -8.31 -1.25
N ASN A 252 18.15 -9.30 -2.11
CA ASN A 252 18.73 -9.33 -3.46
C ASN A 252 17.83 -8.67 -4.52
N ASP A 253 16.52 -8.69 -4.30
CA ASP A 253 15.49 -8.15 -5.18
C ASP A 253 14.43 -7.37 -4.37
N PRO A 254 14.79 -6.18 -3.85
CA PRO A 254 13.88 -5.37 -3.04
C PRO A 254 12.68 -4.83 -3.81
N ASN A 255 12.74 -4.85 -5.15
CA ASN A 255 11.64 -4.41 -6.02
C ASN A 255 10.83 -5.61 -6.54
N GLU A 256 11.10 -6.83 -6.06
CA GLU A 256 10.31 -8.03 -6.34
C GLU A 256 10.08 -8.26 -7.84
N MET A 257 11.12 -8.09 -8.64
CA MET A 257 11.08 -8.20 -10.10
C MET A 257 11.21 -9.63 -10.61
N LYS A 258 11.72 -10.56 -9.81
CA LYS A 258 11.93 -11.96 -10.20
C LYS A 258 11.58 -12.91 -9.05
N SER A 259 10.58 -13.76 -9.28
CA SER A 259 10.33 -14.89 -8.39
C SER A 259 11.46 -15.92 -8.50
N VAL A 260 11.99 -16.35 -7.36
CA VAL A 260 12.95 -17.44 -7.21
C VAL A 260 12.27 -18.75 -6.77
N TYR A 261 10.94 -18.83 -6.89
CA TYR A 261 10.19 -20.01 -6.43
C TYR A 261 10.58 -21.31 -7.15
N ASP A 262 11.01 -21.29 -8.40
CA ASP A 262 11.45 -22.50 -9.12
C ASP A 262 12.96 -22.72 -9.07
N ASP A 263 13.70 -21.82 -8.40
CA ASP A 263 15.15 -21.92 -8.29
C ASP A 263 15.56 -23.00 -7.28
N LEU A 264 16.37 -23.97 -7.70
CA LEU A 264 16.79 -25.09 -6.85
C LEU A 264 17.64 -24.63 -5.66
N GLU A 265 18.35 -23.50 -5.77
CA GLU A 265 19.18 -22.95 -4.69
C GLU A 265 18.33 -22.47 -3.50
N TYR A 266 17.07 -22.11 -3.74
CA TYR A 266 16.13 -21.65 -2.72
C TYR A 266 15.27 -22.78 -2.13
N GLY A 267 15.64 -24.05 -2.33
CA GLY A 267 14.85 -25.20 -1.87
C GLY A 267 14.57 -25.23 -0.37
N ASP A 268 15.58 -24.95 0.46
CA ASP A 268 15.43 -24.89 1.91
C ASP A 268 14.60 -23.67 2.34
N VAL A 269 14.81 -22.52 1.68
CA VAL A 269 14.05 -21.28 1.94
C VAL A 269 12.57 -21.47 1.62
N ARG A 270 12.23 -22.08 0.47
CA ARG A 270 10.84 -22.42 0.13
C ARG A 270 10.20 -23.30 1.19
N SER A 271 10.91 -24.32 1.65
CA SER A 271 10.40 -25.26 2.66
C SER A 271 10.16 -24.55 3.98
N LEU A 272 11.11 -23.70 4.41
CA LEU A 272 10.98 -22.87 5.60
C LEU A 272 9.76 -21.93 5.51
N MET A 273 9.63 -21.20 4.40
CA MET A 273 8.55 -20.24 4.21
C MET A 273 7.17 -20.91 4.12
N LYS A 274 7.06 -22.08 3.49
CA LYS A 274 5.82 -22.88 3.52
C LYS A 274 5.49 -23.36 4.93
N GLY A 275 6.50 -23.77 5.70
CA GLY A 275 6.33 -24.13 7.12
C GLY A 275 5.78 -22.95 7.92
N ARG A 276 6.38 -21.76 7.77
CA ARG A 276 5.89 -20.52 8.42
C ARG A 276 4.46 -20.17 8.01
N LEU A 277 4.12 -20.29 6.73
CA LEU A 277 2.75 -20.09 6.25
C LEU A 277 1.77 -21.04 6.94
N SER A 278 2.10 -22.33 7.03
CA SER A 278 1.28 -23.34 7.71
C SER A 278 1.08 -23.00 9.19
N THR A 279 2.16 -22.69 9.90
CA THR A 279 2.10 -22.32 11.32
C THR A 279 1.25 -21.07 11.54
N LEU A 280 1.45 -20.02 10.74
CA LEU A 280 0.64 -18.80 10.88
C LEU A 280 -0.83 -19.01 10.52
N ARG A 281 -1.14 -19.89 9.54
CA ARG A 281 -2.53 -20.27 9.27
C ARG A 281 -3.18 -20.95 10.48
N GLU A 282 -2.46 -21.85 11.16
CA GLU A 282 -2.92 -22.50 12.40
C GLU A 282 -3.09 -21.48 13.54
N ASP A 283 -2.07 -20.66 13.80
CA ASP A 283 -2.06 -19.65 14.86
C ASP A 283 -3.22 -18.65 14.69
N TYR A 284 -3.45 -18.21 13.45
CA TYR A 284 -4.52 -17.28 13.13
C TYR A 284 -5.87 -17.94 12.87
N LYS A 285 -5.96 -19.27 12.99
CA LYS A 285 -7.19 -20.07 12.74
C LYS A 285 -7.81 -19.73 11.38
N VAL A 286 -6.97 -19.57 10.37
CA VAL A 286 -7.38 -19.21 9.02
C VAL A 286 -8.27 -20.34 8.47
N PRO A 287 -9.45 -20.03 7.92
CA PRO A 287 -10.29 -21.03 7.27
C PRO A 287 -9.57 -21.75 6.13
N GLU A 288 -10.04 -22.95 5.81
CA GLU A 288 -9.64 -23.63 4.58
C GLU A 288 -10.01 -22.78 3.36
N LEU A 289 -9.20 -22.89 2.31
CA LEU A 289 -9.39 -22.11 1.08
C LEU A 289 -10.57 -22.69 0.28
N ASP A 290 -11.50 -21.83 -0.11
CA ASP A 290 -12.64 -22.13 -1.00
C ASP A 290 -12.32 -21.89 -2.49
#